data_AF-A0AAV1AP88-F1
#
_entry.id   AF-A0AAV1AP88-F1
#
_cell.length_a   1.000
_cell.length_b   1.000
_cell.length_c   1.000
_cell.angle_alpha   90.00
_cell.angle_beta   90.00
_cell.angle_gamma   90.00
#
_symmetry.space_group_name_H-M   'P 1'
#
loop_
_entity.id
_entity.type
_entity.pdbx_description
1 polymer ?
#
loop_
_entity_poly.entity_id
_entity_poly.type
_entity_poly.pdbx_seq_one_letter_code
_entity_poly.pdbx_strand_id
1 'polypeptide(L)'
;MESLRKPFRGIVNDCKGRALHYKDDWLSGYWHQLHIFFFASALPVIAFGAQLSRDTDGSLSVVETLASTAICGIIHSIFGGQPLLVLGVAEPTILMYTYLYNYAKNTEGLGRELYLAWVGWVCIYKGLLVRFYGMLITVLFIQEAIKGMVTEFQVPKEGNPKLDNFQFHWLYANGLLGVIFTFGLLYTSLKSRRARSWLYGTETLRGFIADYGVPFMVVVWTALSFVVVSSKVPSGVPRRLVAPLAWESASLHHWTVIKDMGKVSPTHIFQAFIPAIMIAGLYFFDHSVASQLAQQKEFNLRKPSAYHYDILLLGFMTLLCGLIGLPPSNGVLPQSPMHTKSLSVSQETVDQKKDG
;
A
#
# COMPACT_ATOMS: atom_id res chain seq x y z
N MET A 1 30.77 -5.39 -21.55
CA MET A 1 31.39 -6.46 -20.71
C MET A 1 32.01 -5.96 -19.39
N GLU A 2 31.94 -4.67 -19.02
CA GLU A 2 32.46 -4.19 -17.73
C GLU A 2 31.47 -4.26 -16.54
N SER A 3 30.16 -4.46 -16.78
CA SER A 3 29.16 -4.52 -15.71
C SER A 3 29.25 -5.79 -14.84
N LEU A 4 29.85 -6.87 -15.35
CA LEU A 4 29.95 -8.17 -14.66
C LEU A 4 31.12 -8.26 -13.65
N ARG A 5 32.12 -7.37 -13.72
CA ARG A 5 33.33 -7.47 -12.85
C ARG A 5 33.15 -6.86 -11.45
N LYS A 6 32.10 -6.07 -11.20
CA LYS A 6 31.82 -5.45 -9.89
C LYS A 6 30.31 -5.36 -9.63
N PRO A 7 29.64 -6.39 -9.10
CA PRO A 7 28.19 -6.43 -8.89
C PRO A 7 27.63 -5.37 -7.92
N PHE A 8 28.48 -4.51 -7.34
CA PHE A 8 28.09 -3.45 -6.39
C PHE A 8 28.45 -2.04 -6.85
N ARG A 9 29.02 -1.87 -8.05
CA ARG A 9 29.46 -0.54 -8.52
C ARG A 9 28.28 0.43 -8.70
N GLY A 10 27.12 -0.06 -9.14
CA GLY A 10 25.89 0.73 -9.25
C GLY A 10 25.43 1.26 -7.89
N ILE A 11 25.27 0.38 -6.90
CA ILE A 11 24.82 0.73 -5.54
C ILE A 11 25.80 1.70 -4.85
N VAL A 12 27.11 1.50 -5.00
CA VAL A 12 28.12 2.38 -4.40
C VAL A 12 28.12 3.77 -5.05
N ASN A 13 27.88 3.84 -6.36
CA ASN A 13 27.78 5.12 -7.06
C ASN A 13 26.50 5.87 -6.66
N ASP A 14 25.37 5.17 -6.56
CA ASP A 14 24.07 5.72 -6.13
C ASP A 14 24.18 6.27 -4.69
N CYS A 15 24.80 5.51 -3.79
CA CYS A 15 25.02 5.92 -2.39
C CYS A 15 25.94 7.15 -2.28
N LYS A 16 27.05 7.19 -3.05
CA LYS A 16 27.96 8.35 -3.07
C LYS A 16 27.29 9.60 -3.65
N GLY A 17 26.51 9.46 -4.72
CA GLY A 17 25.75 10.57 -5.31
C GLY A 17 24.71 11.13 -4.35
N ARG A 18 24.03 10.26 -3.59
CA ARG A 18 23.02 10.65 -2.61
C ARG A 18 23.60 11.27 -1.34
N ALA A 19 24.70 10.74 -0.82
CA ALA A 19 25.34 11.22 0.41
C ALA A 19 25.72 12.71 0.34
N LEU A 20 26.07 13.21 -0.85
CA LEU A 20 26.39 14.62 -1.07
C LEU A 20 25.17 15.55 -0.89
N HIS A 21 23.97 15.08 -1.25
CA HIS A 21 22.74 15.88 -1.25
C HIS A 21 21.89 15.68 0.01
N TYR A 22 22.23 14.69 0.85
CA TYR A 22 21.44 14.33 2.02
C TYR A 22 21.33 15.47 3.04
N LYS A 23 22.42 16.20 3.27
CA LYS A 23 22.41 17.36 4.19
C LYS A 23 21.46 18.46 3.71
N ASP A 24 21.41 18.69 2.40
CA ASP A 24 20.56 19.72 1.79
C ASP A 24 19.07 19.35 1.89
N ASP A 25 18.71 18.06 1.85
CA ASP A 25 17.32 17.60 2.00
C ASP A 25 16.75 17.95 3.39
N TRP A 26 17.53 17.78 4.46
CA TRP A 26 17.09 18.12 5.82
C TRP A 26 16.95 19.63 6.04
N LEU A 27 17.79 20.44 5.39
CA LEU A 27 17.74 21.89 5.47
C LEU A 27 16.60 22.50 4.63
N SER A 28 16.23 21.85 3.52
CA SER A 28 15.20 22.34 2.59
C SER A 28 13.78 21.85 2.89
N GLY A 29 13.61 20.77 3.66
CA GLY A 29 12.32 20.13 3.95
C GLY A 29 11.34 20.90 4.85
N TYR A 30 11.63 22.15 5.23
CA TYR A 30 10.88 22.87 6.27
C TYR A 30 9.58 23.56 5.81
N TRP A 31 9.20 23.48 4.53
CA TRP A 31 8.13 24.33 3.99
C TRP A 31 6.96 23.56 3.35
N HIS A 32 5.84 23.60 4.07
CA HIS A 32 4.44 23.66 3.61
C HIS A 32 3.95 22.55 2.65
N GLN A 33 3.47 21.41 3.19
CA GLN A 33 2.38 20.52 2.67
C GLN A 33 2.36 19.10 3.28
N LEU A 34 3.08 18.86 4.39
CA LEU A 34 3.25 17.53 5.01
C LEU A 34 1.94 16.79 5.38
N HIS A 35 0.86 17.51 5.68
CA HIS A 35 -0.36 16.90 6.23
C HIS A 35 -1.29 16.24 5.20
N ILE A 36 -1.24 16.67 3.92
CA ILE A 36 -2.16 16.20 2.87
C ILE A 36 -1.84 14.74 2.47
N PHE A 37 -0.55 14.40 2.44
CA PHE A 37 -0.08 13.08 2.03
C PHE A 37 -0.41 11.97 3.03
N PHE A 38 -0.53 12.30 4.32
CA PHE A 38 -0.92 11.34 5.34
C PHE A 38 -2.31 10.75 5.06
N PHE A 39 -3.29 11.59 4.72
CA PHE A 39 -4.64 11.12 4.45
C PHE A 39 -4.76 10.41 3.09
N ALA A 40 -4.02 10.90 2.08
CA ALA A 40 -3.97 10.27 0.77
C ALA A 40 -3.32 8.88 0.79
N SER A 41 -2.39 8.63 1.72
CA SER A 41 -1.76 7.32 1.91
C SER A 41 -2.53 6.42 2.87
N ALA A 42 -3.10 6.96 3.95
CA ALA A 42 -3.80 6.16 4.96
C ALA A 42 -5.12 5.55 4.45
N LEU A 43 -5.92 6.27 3.66
CA LEU A 43 -7.24 5.80 3.22
C LEU A 43 -7.16 4.51 2.36
N PRO A 44 -6.30 4.43 1.32
CA PRO A 44 -6.13 3.19 0.57
C PRO A 44 -5.61 2.04 1.45
N VAL A 45 -4.66 2.31 2.35
CA VAL A 45 -4.11 1.30 3.25
C VAL A 45 -5.18 0.73 4.19
N ILE A 46 -6.09 1.57 4.68
CA ILE A 46 -7.23 1.12 5.49
C ILE A 46 -8.16 0.22 4.68
N ALA A 47 -8.50 0.63 3.45
CA ALA A 47 -9.37 -0.16 2.56
C ALA A 47 -8.72 -1.51 2.19
N PHE A 48 -7.44 -1.50 1.88
CA PHE A 48 -6.65 -2.68 1.55
C PHE A 48 -6.44 -3.61 2.74
N GLY A 49 -6.16 -3.08 3.92
CA GLY A 49 -6.10 -3.86 5.16
C GLY A 49 -7.45 -4.49 5.52
N ALA A 50 -8.56 -3.78 5.24
CA ALA A 50 -9.91 -4.31 5.43
C ALA A 50 -10.19 -5.49 4.49
N GLN A 51 -9.77 -5.36 3.23
CA GLN A 51 -9.88 -6.43 2.25
C GLN A 51 -9.05 -7.64 2.66
N LEU A 52 -7.78 -7.41 3.01
CA LEU A 52 -6.88 -8.46 3.49
C LEU A 52 -7.44 -9.19 4.73
N SER A 53 -8.05 -8.46 5.66
CA SER A 53 -8.69 -9.05 6.84
C SER A 53 -9.89 -9.93 6.50
N ARG A 54 -10.67 -9.60 5.48
CA ARG A 54 -11.80 -10.44 5.03
C ARG A 54 -11.30 -11.68 4.32
N ASP A 55 -10.29 -11.52 3.46
CA ASP A 55 -9.81 -12.58 2.58
C ASP A 55 -8.90 -13.58 3.33
N THR A 56 -8.34 -13.19 4.48
CA THR A 56 -7.48 -14.03 5.34
C THR A 56 -8.17 -14.55 6.61
N ASP A 57 -9.50 -14.54 6.65
CA ASP A 57 -10.31 -14.92 7.83
C ASP A 57 -9.88 -14.19 9.13
N GLY A 58 -9.41 -12.94 9.03
CA GLY A 58 -8.91 -12.14 10.17
C GLY A 58 -7.46 -12.40 10.57
N SER A 59 -6.71 -13.23 9.82
CA SER A 59 -5.30 -13.53 10.12
C SER A 59 -4.36 -12.35 9.87
N LEU A 60 -4.74 -11.38 9.04
CA LEU A 60 -4.01 -10.13 8.84
C LEU A 60 -5.02 -8.98 8.86
N SER A 61 -4.88 -8.03 9.78
CA SER A 61 -5.82 -6.93 9.94
C SER A 61 -5.30 -5.63 9.32
N VAL A 62 -6.12 -4.59 9.49
CA VAL A 62 -5.83 -3.22 9.02
C VAL A 62 -4.63 -2.65 9.76
N VAL A 63 -4.47 -3.02 11.02
CA VAL A 63 -3.41 -2.49 11.87
C VAL A 63 -2.03 -2.98 11.45
N GLU A 64 -1.89 -4.25 11.08
CA GLU A 64 -0.63 -4.80 10.57
C GLU A 64 -0.25 -4.14 9.23
N THR A 65 -1.26 -3.87 8.39
CA THR A 65 -1.07 -3.18 7.11
C THR A 65 -0.62 -1.72 7.31
N LEU A 66 -1.22 -1.02 8.28
CA LEU A 66 -0.81 0.34 8.67
C LEU A 66 0.57 0.36 9.32
N ALA A 67 0.87 -0.58 10.21
CA ALA A 67 2.16 -0.71 10.88
C ALA A 67 3.28 -0.98 9.87
N SER A 68 3.04 -1.89 8.90
CA SER A 68 3.96 -2.12 7.80
C SER A 68 4.26 -0.84 7.02
N THR A 69 3.21 -0.14 6.61
CA THR A 69 3.34 1.08 5.79
C THR A 69 4.10 2.17 6.56
N ALA A 70 3.82 2.32 7.86
CA ALA A 70 4.50 3.28 8.72
C ALA A 70 5.98 2.94 8.90
N ILE A 71 6.31 1.69 9.25
CA ILE A 71 7.70 1.24 9.47
C ILE A 71 8.50 1.35 8.17
N CYS A 72 7.97 0.81 7.06
CA CYS A 72 8.63 0.89 5.76
C CYS A 72 8.80 2.34 5.30
N GLY A 73 7.77 3.18 5.49
CA GLY A 73 7.80 4.60 5.15
C GLY A 73 8.86 5.37 5.94
N ILE A 74 8.97 5.16 7.26
CA ILE A 74 9.99 5.79 8.10
C ILE A 74 11.39 5.37 7.63
N ILE A 75 11.64 4.07 7.47
CA ILE A 75 12.97 3.59 7.12
C ILE A 75 13.36 4.08 5.72
N HIS A 76 12.44 4.11 4.76
CA HIS A 76 12.71 4.64 3.43
C HIS A 76 12.84 6.17 3.39
N SER A 77 12.16 6.91 4.26
CA SER A 77 12.35 8.36 4.34
C SER A 77 13.76 8.72 4.85
N ILE A 78 14.31 7.92 5.76
CA ILE A 78 15.63 8.15 6.37
C ILE A 78 16.76 7.62 5.47
N PHE A 79 16.60 6.41 4.94
CA PHE A 79 17.66 5.69 4.23
C PHE A 79 17.40 5.55 2.72
N GLY A 80 16.27 6.03 2.19
CA GLY A 80 15.97 5.94 0.77
C GLY A 80 16.84 6.85 -0.08
N GLY A 81 17.24 6.33 -1.24
CA GLY A 81 17.81 7.09 -2.34
C GLY A 81 16.80 8.06 -2.95
N GLN A 82 15.50 7.73 -2.90
CA GLN A 82 14.43 8.58 -3.41
C GLN A 82 13.30 8.80 -2.39
N PRO A 83 13.39 9.83 -1.53
CA PRO A 83 12.35 10.13 -0.53
C PRO A 83 11.04 10.66 -1.14
N LEU A 84 11.01 10.94 -2.45
CA LEU A 84 9.78 11.28 -3.18
C LEU A 84 8.87 10.07 -3.39
N LEU A 85 9.41 8.85 -3.29
CA LEU A 85 8.64 7.64 -3.46
C LEU A 85 7.78 7.38 -2.22
N VAL A 86 6.47 7.22 -2.42
CA VAL A 86 5.56 6.84 -1.34
C VAL A 86 5.45 5.32 -1.31
N LEU A 87 5.81 4.74 -0.16
CA LEU A 87 5.65 3.32 0.10
C LEU A 87 4.27 3.04 0.70
N GLY A 88 3.69 1.91 0.32
CA GLY A 88 2.46 1.41 0.87
C GLY A 88 2.17 0.00 0.37
N VAL A 89 1.10 -0.61 0.89
CA VAL A 89 0.64 -1.91 0.42
C VAL A 89 -0.22 -1.72 -0.82
N ALA A 90 0.22 -2.25 -1.95
CA ALA A 90 -0.54 -2.25 -3.19
C ALA A 90 -1.46 -3.48 -3.30
N GLU A 91 -2.55 -3.35 -4.06
CA GLU A 91 -3.52 -4.42 -4.31
C GLU A 91 -2.91 -5.74 -4.80
N PRO A 92 -1.92 -5.77 -5.73
CA PRO A 92 -1.27 -7.01 -6.13
C PRO A 92 -0.64 -7.77 -4.95
N THR A 93 -0.14 -7.06 -3.92
CA THR A 93 0.40 -7.70 -2.71
C THR A 93 -0.71 -8.42 -1.94
N ILE A 94 -1.90 -7.84 -1.85
CA ILE A 94 -3.05 -8.41 -1.13
C ILE A 94 -3.52 -9.69 -1.83
N LEU A 95 -3.63 -9.66 -3.16
CA LEU A 95 -4.00 -10.82 -3.97
C LEU A 95 -3.00 -11.96 -3.76
N MET A 96 -1.70 -11.64 -3.77
CA MET A 96 -0.65 -12.60 -3.49
C MET A 96 -0.77 -13.19 -2.08
N TYR A 97 -0.99 -12.36 -1.06
CA TYR A 97 -1.14 -12.82 0.32
C TYR A 97 -2.38 -13.68 0.52
N THR A 98 -3.48 -13.35 -0.15
CA THR A 98 -4.73 -14.12 -0.17
C THR A 98 -4.53 -15.48 -0.84
N TYR A 99 -3.81 -15.51 -1.98
CA TYR A 99 -3.45 -16.76 -2.64
C TYR A 99 -2.58 -17.64 -1.73
N LEU A 100 -1.58 -17.06 -1.08
CA LEU A 100 -0.72 -17.77 -0.12
C LEU A 100 -1.53 -18.31 1.06
N TYR A 101 -2.51 -17.55 1.55
CA TYR A 101 -3.39 -17.97 2.64
C TYR A 101 -4.26 -19.16 2.24
N ASN A 102 -4.90 -19.08 1.06
CA ASN A 102 -5.70 -20.17 0.52
C ASN A 102 -4.85 -21.43 0.24
N TYR A 103 -3.61 -21.25 -0.24
CA TYR A 103 -2.66 -22.34 -0.43
C TYR A 103 -2.30 -22.99 0.91
N ALA A 104 -1.96 -22.19 1.94
CA ALA A 104 -1.62 -22.70 3.27
C ALA A 104 -2.79 -23.42 3.94
N LYS A 105 -4.02 -22.91 3.77
CA LYS A 105 -5.26 -23.52 4.28
C LYS A 105 -5.56 -24.88 3.66
N ASN A 106 -5.23 -25.06 2.38
CA ASN A 106 -5.46 -26.30 1.63
C ASN A 106 -4.31 -27.32 1.74
N THR A 107 -3.20 -26.96 2.40
CA THR A 107 -2.02 -27.82 2.52
C THR A 107 -1.98 -28.48 3.90
N GLU A 108 -1.96 -29.81 3.94
CA GLU A 108 -1.83 -30.58 5.18
C GLU A 108 -0.49 -30.27 5.87
N GLY A 109 -0.53 -29.88 7.15
CA GLY A 109 0.65 -29.61 7.98
C GLY A 109 1.04 -28.13 8.13
N LEU A 110 0.54 -27.23 7.28
CA LEU A 110 0.80 -25.78 7.38
C LEU A 110 -0.33 -25.07 8.15
N GLY A 111 -1.58 -25.37 7.82
CA GLY A 111 -2.76 -24.82 8.51
C GLY A 111 -2.82 -23.29 8.52
N ARG A 112 -3.77 -22.73 9.28
CA ARG A 112 -3.92 -21.27 9.45
C ARG A 112 -2.85 -20.68 10.38
N GLU A 113 -2.38 -21.45 11.35
CA GLU A 113 -1.47 -20.96 12.39
C GLU A 113 -0.03 -20.77 11.91
N LEU A 114 0.47 -21.59 10.96
CA LEU A 114 1.83 -21.46 10.42
C LEU A 114 1.88 -20.66 9.11
N TYR A 115 0.76 -20.11 8.65
CA TYR A 115 0.70 -19.29 7.44
C TYR A 115 1.68 -18.12 7.49
N LEU A 116 1.65 -17.33 8.57
CA LEU A 116 2.52 -16.15 8.74
C LEU A 116 4.00 -16.55 8.77
N ALA A 117 4.32 -17.67 9.44
CA ALA A 117 5.67 -18.22 9.51
C ALA A 117 6.18 -18.68 8.12
N TRP A 118 5.32 -19.29 7.32
CA TRP A 118 5.63 -19.68 5.95
C TRP A 118 5.83 -18.47 5.04
N VAL A 119 4.96 -17.46 5.15
CA VAL A 119 5.12 -16.18 4.44
C VAL A 119 6.42 -15.47 4.83
N GLY A 120 6.86 -15.59 6.09
CA GLY A 120 8.18 -15.13 6.53
C GLY A 120 9.32 -15.77 5.72
N TRP A 121 9.27 -17.09 5.46
CA TRP A 121 10.24 -17.77 4.61
C TRP A 121 10.18 -17.30 3.15
N VAL A 122 8.98 -17.07 2.61
CA VAL A 122 8.80 -16.47 1.26
C VAL A 122 9.50 -15.10 1.19
N CYS A 123 9.37 -14.28 2.23
CA CYS A 123 10.01 -12.97 2.31
C CYS A 123 11.55 -13.06 2.41
N ILE A 124 12.08 -14.07 3.12
CA ILE A 124 13.54 -14.32 3.18
C ILE A 124 14.08 -14.71 1.80
N TYR A 125 13.45 -15.68 1.12
CA TYR A 125 13.86 -16.07 -0.23
C TYR A 125 13.77 -14.91 -1.21
N LYS A 126 12.72 -14.09 -1.11
CA LYS A 126 12.57 -12.89 -1.92
C LYS A 126 13.70 -11.89 -1.64
N GLY A 127 13.99 -11.58 -0.38
CA GLY A 127 15.09 -10.68 0.01
C GLY A 127 16.45 -11.14 -0.52
N LEU A 128 16.69 -12.46 -0.55
CA LEU A 128 17.86 -13.06 -1.18
C LEU A 128 17.84 -12.94 -2.71
N LEU A 129 16.70 -13.17 -3.36
CA LEU A 129 16.54 -13.10 -4.82
C LEU A 129 16.70 -11.68 -5.39
N VAL A 130 16.28 -10.64 -4.63
CA VAL A 130 16.48 -9.23 -5.00
C VAL A 130 17.96 -8.90 -5.21
N ARG A 131 18.88 -9.62 -4.54
CA ARG A 131 20.33 -9.49 -4.71
C ARG A 131 20.86 -10.05 -6.05
N PHE A 132 20.10 -10.93 -6.71
CA PHE A 132 20.50 -11.64 -7.93
C PHE A 132 19.75 -11.21 -9.19
N TYR A 133 18.55 -10.66 -9.09
CA TYR A 133 17.62 -10.52 -10.23
C TYR A 133 17.22 -9.08 -10.58
N GLY A 134 18.18 -8.17 -10.73
CA GLY A 134 17.91 -6.82 -11.25
C GLY A 134 17.55 -6.73 -12.75
N MET A 135 17.15 -7.82 -13.40
CA MET A 135 16.98 -7.85 -14.87
C MET A 135 15.86 -8.75 -15.42
N LEU A 136 15.01 -9.41 -14.62
CA LEU A 136 14.01 -10.35 -15.16
C LEU A 136 12.54 -10.01 -14.84
N ILE A 137 11.79 -9.95 -15.95
CA ILE A 137 10.38 -10.34 -16.19
C ILE A 137 9.34 -9.20 -16.25
N THR A 138 8.97 -8.89 -17.50
CA THR A 138 7.73 -8.21 -17.92
C THR A 138 6.81 -9.15 -18.70
N VAL A 139 6.79 -10.46 -18.37
CA VAL A 139 6.01 -11.47 -19.12
C VAL A 139 4.97 -12.21 -18.26
N LEU A 140 5.05 -12.13 -16.92
CA LEU A 140 4.04 -12.76 -16.04
C LEU A 140 2.80 -11.88 -15.79
N PHE A 141 2.87 -10.58 -16.08
CA PHE A 141 1.79 -9.63 -15.79
C PHE A 141 0.63 -9.70 -16.82
N ILE A 142 0.91 -10.15 -18.04
CA ILE A 142 -0.12 -10.34 -19.08
C ILE A 142 -0.98 -11.59 -18.80
N GLN A 143 -0.43 -12.61 -18.12
CA GLN A 143 -1.18 -13.84 -17.82
C GLN A 143 -2.13 -13.68 -16.63
N GLU A 144 -1.72 -12.98 -15.57
CA GLU A 144 -2.57 -12.68 -14.41
C GLU A 144 -3.66 -11.66 -14.74
N ALA A 145 -3.38 -10.64 -15.56
CA ALA A 145 -4.39 -9.66 -16.00
C ALA A 145 -5.52 -10.30 -16.83
N ILE A 146 -5.21 -11.33 -17.63
CA ILE A 146 -6.21 -12.10 -18.39
C ILE A 146 -7.00 -13.04 -17.47
N LYS A 147 -6.34 -13.66 -16.48
CA LYS A 147 -6.99 -14.55 -15.49
C LYS A 147 -7.95 -13.79 -14.57
N GLY A 148 -7.54 -12.60 -14.09
CA GLY A 148 -8.35 -11.69 -13.30
C GLY A 148 -9.60 -11.20 -14.02
N MET A 149 -9.48 -10.86 -15.31
CA MET A 149 -10.65 -10.53 -16.14
C MET A 149 -11.59 -11.72 -16.36
N VAL A 150 -11.08 -12.96 -16.42
CA VAL A 150 -11.89 -14.18 -16.62
C VAL A 150 -12.60 -14.62 -15.33
N THR A 151 -12.03 -14.36 -14.15
CA THR A 151 -12.68 -14.62 -12.84
C THR A 151 -13.81 -13.65 -12.52
N GLU A 152 -13.78 -12.42 -13.06
CA GLU A 152 -14.90 -11.46 -12.93
C GLU A 152 -16.17 -11.93 -13.65
N PHE A 153 -16.03 -12.82 -14.66
CA PHE A 153 -17.14 -13.45 -15.38
C PHE A 153 -17.60 -14.78 -14.78
N GLN A 154 -17.05 -15.22 -13.65
CA GLN A 154 -17.50 -16.44 -12.97
C GLN A 154 -18.23 -16.13 -11.67
N VAL A 155 -19.40 -16.75 -11.52
CA VAL A 155 -20.28 -16.59 -10.36
C VAL A 155 -19.59 -17.13 -9.10
N PRO A 156 -19.61 -16.41 -7.96
CA PRO A 156 -18.99 -16.87 -6.71
C PRO A 156 -19.56 -18.23 -6.27
N LYS A 157 -18.68 -19.22 -6.12
CA LYS A 157 -19.01 -20.49 -5.46
C LYS A 157 -18.53 -20.41 -4.01
N GLU A 158 -19.47 -20.18 -3.11
CA GLU A 158 -19.60 -20.77 -1.77
C GLU A 158 -20.17 -19.77 -0.73
N GLY A 159 -21.42 -20.03 -0.37
CA GLY A 159 -22.07 -19.52 0.83
C GLY A 159 -23.24 -20.43 1.16
N ASN A 160 -23.21 -21.08 2.33
CA ASN A 160 -24.22 -22.05 2.77
C ASN A 160 -25.63 -21.40 2.86
N PRO A 161 -26.67 -22.02 2.29
CA PRO A 161 -28.01 -21.43 2.11
C PRO A 161 -28.98 -21.59 3.30
N LYS A 162 -28.48 -21.71 4.54
CA LYS A 162 -29.33 -21.88 5.73
C LYS A 162 -28.76 -21.20 6.97
N LEU A 163 -29.02 -19.91 7.12
CA LEU A 163 -28.98 -19.24 8.41
C LEU A 163 -30.05 -18.13 8.42
N ASP A 164 -31.11 -18.34 9.21
CA ASP A 164 -32.34 -17.54 9.29
C ASP A 164 -32.12 -16.16 9.94
N ASN A 165 -31.29 -15.30 9.35
CA ASN A 165 -31.13 -13.91 9.82
C ASN A 165 -31.13 -12.84 8.71
N PHE A 166 -31.51 -13.17 7.47
CA PHE A 166 -31.58 -12.20 6.37
C PHE A 166 -33.00 -12.06 5.83
N GLN A 167 -33.78 -11.14 6.39
CA GLN A 167 -34.97 -10.65 5.70
C GLN A 167 -34.55 -9.76 4.52
N PHE A 168 -34.98 -10.13 3.31
CA PHE A 168 -34.69 -9.50 2.01
C PHE A 168 -34.78 -7.96 2.03
N HIS A 169 -35.75 -7.39 2.75
CA HIS A 169 -35.93 -5.94 2.90
C HIS A 169 -34.73 -5.24 3.55
N TRP A 170 -34.06 -5.85 4.53
CA TRP A 170 -32.92 -5.25 5.22
C TRP A 170 -31.64 -5.31 4.39
N LEU A 171 -31.42 -6.41 3.65
CA LEU A 171 -30.28 -6.51 2.75
C LEU A 171 -30.39 -5.50 1.60
N TYR A 172 -31.60 -5.33 1.05
CA TYR A 172 -31.89 -4.33 0.02
C TYR A 172 -31.72 -2.90 0.53
N ALA A 173 -32.27 -2.57 1.70
CA ALA A 173 -32.08 -1.25 2.33
C ALA A 173 -30.61 -0.95 2.63
N ASN A 174 -29.85 -1.96 3.07
CA ASN A 174 -28.41 -1.81 3.35
C ASN A 174 -27.60 -1.62 2.07
N GLY A 175 -27.92 -2.36 1.00
CA GLY A 175 -27.29 -2.19 -0.31
C GLY A 175 -27.54 -0.80 -0.89
N LEU A 176 -28.80 -0.34 -0.87
CA LEU A 176 -29.17 0.99 -1.34
C LEU A 176 -28.48 2.10 -0.54
N LEU A 177 -28.43 1.96 0.78
CA LEU A 177 -27.73 2.90 1.66
C LEU A 177 -26.22 2.93 1.36
N GLY A 178 -25.59 1.77 1.15
CA GLY A 178 -24.18 1.68 0.74
C GLY A 178 -23.91 2.38 -0.60
N VAL A 179 -24.81 2.22 -1.58
CA VAL A 179 -24.74 2.92 -2.87
C VAL A 179 -24.82 4.44 -2.68
N ILE A 180 -25.77 4.93 -1.87
CA ILE A 180 -25.93 6.35 -1.56
C ILE A 180 -24.66 6.92 -0.89
N PHE A 181 -24.10 6.21 0.08
CA PHE A 181 -22.87 6.64 0.77
C PHE A 181 -21.67 6.70 -0.19
N THR A 182 -21.51 5.71 -1.07
CA THR A 182 -20.42 5.67 -2.05
C THR A 182 -20.52 6.79 -3.07
N PHE A 183 -21.69 6.95 -3.72
CA PHE A 183 -21.89 8.02 -4.70
C PHE A 183 -21.88 9.41 -4.06
N GLY A 184 -22.41 9.53 -2.84
CA GLY A 184 -22.38 10.76 -2.05
C GLY A 184 -20.95 11.19 -1.71
N LEU A 185 -20.14 10.27 -1.17
CA LEU A 185 -18.73 10.52 -0.86
C LEU A 185 -17.94 10.87 -2.13
N LEU A 186 -18.15 10.13 -3.22
CA LEU A 186 -17.48 10.39 -4.50
C LEU A 186 -17.83 11.78 -5.05
N TYR A 187 -19.12 12.09 -5.15
CA TYR A 187 -19.59 13.37 -5.69
C TYR A 187 -19.07 14.56 -4.86
N THR A 188 -19.19 14.48 -3.55
CA THR A 188 -18.74 15.56 -2.63
C THR A 188 -17.22 15.70 -2.62
N SER A 189 -16.46 14.60 -2.69
CA SER A 189 -15.00 14.62 -2.78
C SER A 189 -14.51 15.26 -4.09
N LEU A 190 -15.14 14.92 -5.23
CA LEU A 190 -14.84 15.52 -6.53
C LEU A 190 -15.18 17.02 -6.55
N LYS A 191 -16.31 17.40 -5.94
CA LYS A 191 -16.72 18.80 -5.81
C LYS A 191 -15.74 19.58 -4.92
N SER A 192 -15.25 18.98 -3.83
CA SER A 192 -14.24 19.60 -2.96
C SER A 192 -12.91 19.79 -3.68
N ARG A 193 -12.45 18.82 -4.49
CA ARG A 193 -11.23 19.01 -5.32
C ARG A 193 -11.37 20.14 -6.33
N ARG A 194 -12.58 20.37 -6.85
CA ARG A 194 -12.90 21.53 -7.72
C ARG A 194 -13.10 22.84 -6.94
N ALA A 195 -12.96 22.86 -5.61
CA ALA A 195 -13.05 24.09 -4.84
C ALA A 195 -12.00 25.11 -5.30
N ARG A 196 -10.79 24.67 -5.71
CA ARG A 196 -9.76 25.55 -6.31
C ARG A 196 -10.21 26.35 -7.54
N SER A 197 -11.32 26.01 -8.19
CA SER A 197 -11.85 26.79 -9.32
C SER A 197 -13.17 27.49 -8.98
N TRP A 198 -13.60 27.52 -7.72
CA TRP A 198 -14.79 28.25 -7.31
C TRP A 198 -14.57 29.76 -7.36
N LEU A 199 -15.60 30.46 -7.85
CA LEU A 199 -15.70 31.92 -7.87
C LEU A 199 -15.98 32.51 -6.47
N TYR A 200 -16.43 31.68 -5.54
CA TYR A 200 -16.81 32.07 -4.19
C TYR A 200 -15.75 31.61 -3.17
N GLY A 201 -15.36 32.51 -2.27
CA GLY A 201 -14.42 32.25 -1.19
C GLY A 201 -13.06 32.94 -1.39
N THR A 202 -12.33 33.12 -0.29
CA THR A 202 -10.96 33.63 -0.32
C THR A 202 -10.01 32.55 -0.84
N GLU A 203 -8.90 32.96 -1.45
CA GLU A 203 -7.91 32.04 -2.03
C GLU A 203 -7.36 31.02 -1.01
N THR A 204 -7.17 31.46 0.24
CA THR A 204 -6.69 30.62 1.36
C THR A 204 -7.71 29.56 1.77
N LEU A 205 -8.98 29.95 1.94
CA LEU A 205 -10.07 29.03 2.29
C LEU A 205 -10.29 28.01 1.17
N ARG A 206 -10.23 28.48 -0.08
CA ARG A 206 -10.38 27.68 -1.28
C ARG A 206 -9.27 26.63 -1.43
N GLY A 207 -8.03 27.03 -1.16
CA GLY A 207 -6.89 26.11 -1.10
C GLY A 207 -7.07 25.05 -0.02
N PHE A 208 -7.44 25.47 1.19
CA PHE A 208 -7.68 24.56 2.32
C PHE A 208 -8.78 23.53 2.02
N ILE A 209 -9.92 23.93 1.47
CA ILE A 209 -11.04 23.02 1.14
C ILE A 209 -10.69 22.05 0.02
N ALA A 210 -9.87 22.47 -0.95
CA ALA A 210 -9.45 21.58 -2.03
C ALA A 210 -8.45 20.52 -1.54
N ASP A 211 -7.59 20.90 -0.60
CA ASP A 211 -6.50 20.07 -0.09
C ASP A 211 -6.99 19.08 0.97
N TYR A 212 -7.82 19.53 1.91
CA TYR A 212 -8.43 18.70 2.96
C TYR A 212 -9.81 18.15 2.58
N GLY A 213 -10.27 18.42 1.37
CA GLY A 213 -11.63 18.07 0.93
C GLY A 213 -11.96 16.59 1.04
N VAL A 214 -11.07 15.72 0.56
CA VAL A 214 -11.26 14.27 0.60
C VAL A 214 -11.34 13.74 2.03
N PRO A 215 -10.35 13.98 2.92
CA PRO A 215 -10.44 13.50 4.31
C PRO A 215 -11.60 14.14 5.09
N PHE A 216 -11.88 15.43 4.86
CA PHE A 216 -13.02 16.10 5.49
C PHE A 216 -14.35 15.43 5.10
N MET A 217 -14.54 15.12 3.81
CA MET A 217 -15.74 14.42 3.35
C MET A 217 -15.85 13.01 3.93
N VAL A 218 -14.73 12.29 4.10
CA VAL A 218 -14.74 10.99 4.80
C VAL A 218 -15.28 11.15 6.23
N VAL A 219 -14.84 12.17 6.97
CA VAL A 219 -15.34 12.43 8.34
C VAL A 219 -16.82 12.78 8.34
N VAL A 220 -17.26 13.67 7.44
CA VAL A 220 -18.67 14.10 7.35
C VAL A 220 -19.59 12.92 7.00
N TRP A 221 -19.23 12.12 5.99
CA TRP A 221 -20.03 10.96 5.60
C TRP A 221 -20.00 9.85 6.65
N THR A 222 -18.89 9.70 7.38
CA THR A 222 -18.80 8.78 8.52
C THR A 222 -19.72 9.25 9.66
N ALA A 223 -19.70 10.53 10.01
CA ALA A 223 -20.60 11.11 11.01
C ALA A 223 -22.08 10.96 10.60
N LEU A 224 -22.41 11.22 9.34
CA LEU A 224 -23.75 11.02 8.80
C LEU A 224 -24.16 9.54 8.89
N SER A 225 -23.24 8.61 8.62
CA SER A 225 -23.46 7.18 8.82
C SER A 225 -23.75 6.84 10.29
N PHE A 226 -23.06 7.47 11.26
CA PHE A 226 -23.38 7.28 12.67
C PHE A 226 -24.80 7.77 13.02
N VAL A 227 -25.19 8.95 12.56
CA VAL A 227 -26.51 9.55 12.88
C VAL A 227 -27.66 8.76 12.23
N VAL A 228 -27.55 8.43 10.94
CA VAL A 228 -28.62 7.76 10.18
C VAL A 228 -28.79 6.31 10.61
N VAL A 229 -27.69 5.59 10.88
CA VAL A 229 -27.71 4.15 11.19
C VAL A 229 -28.03 3.87 12.65
N SER A 230 -27.59 4.72 13.60
CA SER A 230 -27.89 4.55 15.03
C SER A 230 -29.39 4.68 15.36
N SER A 231 -30.18 5.26 14.46
CA SER A 231 -31.61 5.51 14.66
C SER A 231 -32.51 4.37 14.14
N LYS A 232 -32.02 3.48 13.26
CA LYS A 232 -32.88 2.59 12.45
C LYS A 232 -32.36 1.16 12.21
N VAL A 233 -31.26 0.69 12.81
CA VAL A 233 -30.61 -0.56 12.38
C VAL A 233 -30.19 -1.48 13.56
N PRO A 234 -30.50 -2.80 13.51
CA PRO A 234 -29.96 -3.80 14.44
C PRO A 234 -28.46 -4.08 14.25
N SER A 235 -27.76 -4.41 15.34
CA SER A 235 -26.31 -4.64 15.45
C SER A 235 -25.74 -5.82 14.64
N GLY A 236 -26.57 -6.63 13.97
CA GLY A 236 -26.18 -7.89 13.33
C GLY A 236 -25.56 -7.81 11.94
N VAL A 237 -25.42 -6.62 11.34
CA VAL A 237 -24.76 -6.46 10.02
C VAL A 237 -23.48 -5.64 10.22
N PRO A 238 -22.28 -6.26 10.19
CA PRO A 238 -21.03 -5.53 10.28
C PRO A 238 -20.86 -4.65 9.04
N ARG A 239 -21.24 -3.38 9.17
CA ARG A 239 -21.07 -2.33 8.15
C ARG A 239 -19.87 -1.43 8.40
N ARG A 240 -19.17 -1.68 9.50
CA ARG A 240 -18.11 -0.83 10.01
C ARG A 240 -16.87 -1.67 10.13
N LEU A 241 -15.74 -1.05 9.80
CA LEU A 241 -14.44 -1.64 10.03
C LEU A 241 -14.21 -1.68 11.56
N VAL A 242 -14.24 -2.87 12.14
CA VAL A 242 -13.78 -3.08 13.51
C VAL A 242 -12.37 -3.61 13.39
N ALA A 243 -11.39 -2.74 13.60
CA ALA A 243 -10.00 -3.13 13.69
C ALA A 243 -9.63 -3.23 15.19
N PRO A 244 -9.03 -4.35 15.64
CA PRO A 244 -8.47 -4.42 16.99
C PRO A 244 -7.33 -3.40 17.13
N LEU A 245 -7.02 -2.96 18.35
CA LEU A 245 -5.90 -2.04 18.58
C LEU A 245 -4.57 -2.79 18.40
N ALA A 246 -3.51 -2.08 18.00
CA ALA A 246 -2.17 -2.66 17.74
C ALA A 246 -1.54 -3.37 18.96
N TRP A 247 -1.99 -3.02 20.16
CA TRP A 247 -1.51 -3.55 21.44
C TRP A 247 -2.47 -4.55 22.09
N GLU A 248 -3.55 -4.94 21.41
CA GLU A 248 -4.43 -6.02 21.88
C GLU A 248 -3.78 -7.39 21.66
N SER A 249 -4.12 -8.35 22.53
CA SER A 249 -3.55 -9.71 22.53
C SER A 249 -3.72 -10.46 21.20
N ALA A 250 -4.74 -10.10 20.41
CA ALA A 250 -4.96 -10.64 19.07
C ALA A 250 -3.92 -10.18 18.04
N SER A 251 -3.37 -8.97 18.18
CA SER A 251 -2.35 -8.43 17.26
C SER A 251 -0.92 -8.74 17.71
N LEU A 252 -0.69 -8.97 19.02
CA LEU A 252 0.62 -9.33 19.57
C LEU A 252 1.22 -10.62 18.99
N HIS A 253 0.39 -11.56 18.50
CA HIS A 253 0.86 -12.81 17.90
C HIS A 253 1.73 -12.58 16.64
N HIS A 254 1.41 -11.56 15.84
CA HIS A 254 2.17 -11.20 14.64
C HIS A 254 3.64 -10.86 14.96
N TRP A 255 3.88 -10.14 16.05
CA TRP A 255 5.23 -9.72 16.45
C TRP A 255 6.15 -10.88 16.89
N THR A 256 5.60 -12.09 17.05
CA THR A 256 6.34 -13.29 17.48
C THR A 256 6.58 -14.32 16.39
N VAL A 257 6.23 -14.02 15.13
CA VAL A 257 6.30 -14.96 13.99
C VAL A 257 7.69 -15.62 13.84
N ILE A 258 8.78 -14.91 14.15
CA ILE A 258 10.15 -15.45 14.16
C ILE A 258 10.26 -16.76 14.96
N LYS A 259 9.53 -16.90 16.08
CA LYS A 259 9.58 -18.07 16.95
C LYS A 259 8.90 -19.29 16.32
N ASP A 260 7.89 -19.06 15.49
CA ASP A 260 7.11 -20.11 14.84
C ASP A 260 7.67 -20.50 13.45
N MET A 261 8.58 -19.69 12.88
CA MET A 261 9.32 -20.02 11.64
C MET A 261 10.08 -21.35 11.72
N GLY A 262 10.56 -21.72 12.91
CA GLY A 262 11.28 -22.98 13.15
C GLY A 262 10.38 -24.22 13.20
N LYS A 263 9.05 -24.06 13.29
CA LYS A 263 8.09 -25.17 13.34
C LYS A 263 7.63 -25.62 11.95
N VAL A 264 7.96 -24.87 10.90
CA VAL A 264 7.57 -25.17 9.51
C VAL A 264 8.38 -26.36 8.99
N SER A 265 7.71 -27.37 8.43
CA SER A 265 8.38 -28.53 7.82
C SER A 265 9.36 -28.10 6.71
N PRO A 266 10.56 -28.70 6.63
CA PRO A 266 11.55 -28.37 5.60
C PRO A 266 11.01 -28.42 4.17
N THR A 267 10.08 -29.34 3.89
CA THR A 267 9.43 -29.47 2.57
C THR A 267 8.67 -28.21 2.18
N HIS A 268 7.94 -27.60 3.13
CA HIS A 268 7.19 -26.37 2.89
C HIS A 268 8.10 -25.14 2.77
N ILE A 269 9.26 -25.17 3.44
CA ILE A 269 10.29 -24.13 3.28
C ILE A 269 10.81 -24.13 1.83
N PHE A 270 11.11 -25.29 1.24
CA PHE A 270 11.51 -25.35 -0.18
C PHE A 270 10.39 -24.91 -1.13
N GLN A 271 9.12 -25.23 -0.82
CA GLN A 271 7.97 -24.77 -1.61
C GLN A 271 7.80 -23.25 -1.59
N ALA A 272 8.24 -22.56 -0.53
CA ALA A 272 8.19 -21.10 -0.41
C ALA A 272 9.04 -20.36 -1.47
N PHE A 273 9.98 -21.05 -2.13
CA PHE A 273 10.84 -20.45 -3.16
C PHE A 273 10.07 -20.02 -4.42
N ILE A 274 9.08 -20.80 -4.85
CA ILE A 274 8.27 -20.52 -6.04
C ILE A 274 7.49 -19.19 -5.89
N PRO A 275 6.66 -18.99 -4.83
CA PRO A 275 5.98 -17.72 -4.64
C PRO A 275 6.94 -16.57 -4.37
N ALA A 276 8.13 -16.83 -3.81
CA ALA A 276 9.14 -15.80 -3.59
C ALA A 276 9.67 -15.21 -4.91
N ILE A 277 9.89 -16.03 -5.93
CA ILE A 277 10.28 -15.55 -7.28
C ILE A 277 9.17 -14.67 -7.87
N MET A 278 7.91 -15.11 -7.75
CA MET A 278 6.77 -14.37 -8.28
C MET A 278 6.62 -13.00 -7.61
N ILE A 279 6.69 -12.95 -6.28
CA ILE A 279 6.62 -11.71 -5.50
C ILE A 279 7.84 -10.81 -5.78
N ALA A 280 9.03 -11.38 -5.97
CA ALA A 280 10.22 -10.62 -6.31
C ALA A 280 10.07 -9.88 -7.65
N GLY A 281 9.57 -10.56 -8.69
CA GLY A 281 9.32 -9.95 -9.99
C GLY A 281 8.28 -8.83 -9.95
N LEU A 282 7.16 -9.08 -9.26
CA LEU A 282 6.09 -8.10 -9.07
C LEU A 282 6.60 -6.82 -8.36
N TYR A 283 7.34 -7.00 -7.27
CA TYR A 283 7.85 -5.87 -6.50
C TYR A 283 8.94 -5.09 -7.24
N PHE A 284 9.77 -5.78 -8.00
CA PHE A 284 10.77 -5.14 -8.86
C PHE A 284 10.08 -4.25 -9.90
N PHE A 285 9.02 -4.75 -10.54
CA PHE A 285 8.24 -3.99 -11.52
C PHE A 285 7.57 -2.78 -10.87
N ASP A 286 6.76 -2.98 -9.83
CA ASP A 286 6.01 -1.90 -9.19
C ASP A 286 6.93 -0.80 -8.68
N HIS A 287 8.04 -1.17 -8.04
CA HIS A 287 9.00 -0.22 -7.49
C HIS A 287 9.76 0.53 -8.60
N SER A 288 10.17 -0.16 -9.67
CA SER A 288 10.87 0.46 -10.79
C SER A 288 9.96 1.41 -11.57
N VAL A 289 8.71 1.01 -11.84
CA VAL A 289 7.74 1.85 -12.54
C VAL A 289 7.33 3.04 -11.67
N ALA A 290 7.06 2.85 -10.38
CA ALA A 290 6.74 3.95 -9.48
C ALA A 290 7.90 4.97 -9.37
N SER A 291 9.14 4.48 -9.28
CA SER A 291 10.33 5.34 -9.25
C SER A 291 10.53 6.10 -10.56
N GLN A 292 10.31 5.47 -11.73
CA GLN A 292 10.36 6.13 -13.04
C GLN A 292 9.24 7.17 -13.23
N LEU A 293 8.01 6.86 -12.81
CA LEU A 293 6.88 7.80 -12.87
C LEU A 293 7.08 9.01 -11.95
N ALA A 294 7.73 8.82 -10.80
CA ALA A 294 8.09 9.92 -9.92
C ALA A 294 9.23 10.79 -10.49
N GLN A 295 9.96 10.31 -11.50
CA GLN A 295 11.14 10.96 -12.09
C GLN A 295 10.98 11.24 -13.59
N GLN A 296 9.75 11.47 -14.05
CA GLN A 296 9.54 11.88 -15.43
C GLN A 296 10.34 13.14 -15.76
N LYS A 297 10.86 13.20 -17.00
CA LYS A 297 11.63 14.35 -17.50
C LYS A 297 10.87 15.67 -17.37
N GLU A 298 9.54 15.61 -17.34
CA GLU A 298 8.62 16.72 -17.10
C GLU A 298 8.86 17.44 -15.76
N PHE A 299 9.37 16.74 -14.74
CA PHE A 299 9.60 17.31 -13.40
C PHE A 299 10.97 17.99 -13.24
N ASN A 300 11.85 17.95 -14.26
CA ASN A 300 13.16 18.63 -14.27
C ASN A 300 13.96 18.48 -12.95
N LEU A 301 14.04 17.25 -12.45
CA LEU A 301 14.72 16.96 -11.19
C LEU A 301 16.23 17.21 -11.29
N ARG A 302 16.78 17.96 -10.33
CA ARG A 302 18.22 18.30 -10.27
C ARG A 302 19.08 17.23 -9.58
N LYS A 303 18.47 16.37 -8.75
CA LYS A 303 19.18 15.36 -7.94
C LYS A 303 19.26 14.02 -8.68
N PRO A 304 20.39 13.29 -8.58
CA PRO A 304 20.58 12.01 -9.26
C PRO A 304 19.62 10.94 -8.70
N SER A 305 19.18 10.02 -9.56
CA SER A 305 18.37 8.87 -9.17
C SER A 305 19.22 7.75 -8.54
N ALA A 306 18.59 6.92 -7.71
CA ALA A 306 19.25 5.89 -6.90
C ALA A 306 18.50 4.55 -6.93
N TYR A 307 18.12 4.10 -8.12
CA TYR A 307 17.27 2.91 -8.32
C TYR A 307 17.83 1.63 -7.70
N HIS A 308 19.13 1.38 -7.85
CA HIS A 308 19.72 0.12 -7.37
C HIS A 308 19.77 0.07 -5.84
N TYR A 309 20.00 1.23 -5.23
CA TYR A 309 20.01 1.36 -3.78
C TYR A 309 18.61 1.23 -3.19
N ASP A 310 17.59 1.83 -3.82
CA ASP A 310 16.21 1.73 -3.36
C ASP A 310 15.66 0.30 -3.46
N ILE A 311 16.02 -0.44 -4.52
CA ILE A 311 15.66 -1.86 -4.67
C ILE A 311 16.33 -2.73 -3.58
N LEU A 312 17.59 -2.46 -3.26
CA LEU A 312 18.29 -3.16 -2.17
C LEU A 312 17.62 -2.87 -0.81
N LEU A 313 17.29 -1.60 -0.56
CA LEU A 313 16.61 -1.17 0.64
C LEU A 313 15.23 -1.82 0.77
N LEU A 314 14.47 -1.90 -0.33
CA LEU A 314 13.19 -2.61 -0.40
C LEU A 314 13.36 -4.09 -0.04
N GLY A 315 14.39 -4.76 -0.56
CA GLY A 315 14.72 -6.14 -0.19
C GLY A 315 14.90 -6.31 1.32
N PHE A 316 15.67 -5.43 1.95
CA PHE A 316 15.87 -5.41 3.41
C PHE A 316 14.57 -5.14 4.18
N MET A 317 13.76 -4.15 3.77
CA MET A 317 12.48 -3.88 4.42
C MET A 317 11.53 -5.08 4.35
N THR A 318 11.52 -5.79 3.22
CA THR A 318 10.64 -6.95 3.06
C THR A 318 11.10 -8.15 3.88
N LEU A 319 12.40 -8.30 4.10
CA LEU A 319 12.93 -9.29 5.05
C LEU A 319 12.50 -8.95 6.48
N LEU A 320 12.63 -7.67 6.87
CA LEU A 320 12.20 -7.22 8.20
C LEU A 320 10.69 -7.42 8.40
N CYS A 321 9.86 -7.05 7.43
CA CYS A 321 8.41 -7.26 7.51
C CYS A 321 8.04 -8.74 7.61
N GLY A 322 8.70 -9.60 6.82
CA GLY A 322 8.48 -11.05 6.86
C GLY A 322 8.83 -11.68 8.20
N LEU A 323 9.88 -11.21 8.88
CA LEU A 323 10.25 -11.67 10.22
C LEU A 323 9.21 -11.24 11.26
N ILE A 324 8.67 -10.03 11.15
CA ILE A 324 7.64 -9.48 12.06
C ILE A 324 6.23 -9.97 11.67
N GLY A 325 6.07 -10.74 10.59
CA GLY A 325 4.75 -11.19 10.13
C GLY A 325 3.87 -10.08 9.55
N LEU A 326 4.47 -8.96 9.15
CA LEU A 326 3.77 -7.84 8.52
C LEU A 326 3.76 -7.99 7.00
N PRO A 327 2.69 -7.56 6.31
CA PRO A 327 2.68 -7.53 4.85
C PRO A 327 3.79 -6.57 4.37
N PRO A 328 4.49 -6.80 3.26
CA PRO A 328 5.58 -5.94 2.83
C PRO A 328 4.99 -4.73 2.10
N SER A 329 5.64 -3.57 2.21
CA SER A 329 5.25 -2.38 1.45
C SER A 329 6.09 -2.24 0.18
N ASN A 330 5.49 -1.72 -0.89
CA ASN A 330 6.14 -1.43 -2.16
C ASN A 330 5.83 0.02 -2.64
N GLY A 331 6.46 0.45 -3.73
CA GLY A 331 6.25 1.80 -4.26
C GLY A 331 4.86 1.94 -4.88
N VAL A 332 4.07 2.91 -4.42
CA VAL A 332 2.68 3.07 -4.86
C VAL A 332 2.59 3.95 -6.10
N LEU A 333 2.06 3.38 -7.19
CA LEU A 333 1.99 3.97 -8.53
C LEU A 333 1.23 5.30 -8.63
N PRO A 334 0.01 5.48 -8.08
CA PRO A 334 -0.69 6.76 -8.17
C PRO A 334 -0.20 7.81 -7.17
N GLN A 335 0.30 7.39 -6.00
CA GLN A 335 0.67 8.31 -4.92
C GLN A 335 2.02 8.96 -5.17
N SER A 336 3.00 8.22 -5.70
CA SER A 336 4.34 8.72 -5.98
C SER A 336 4.38 9.92 -6.96
N PRO A 337 3.72 9.88 -8.14
CA PRO A 337 3.68 11.04 -9.05
C PRO A 337 2.82 12.18 -8.50
N MET A 338 1.76 11.89 -7.74
CA MET A 338 0.99 12.94 -7.06
C MET A 338 1.82 13.66 -5.99
N HIS A 339 2.72 12.94 -5.32
CA HIS A 339 3.68 13.50 -4.37
C HIS A 339 4.68 14.42 -5.06
N THR A 340 5.32 13.96 -6.15
CA THR A 340 6.19 14.82 -6.96
C THR A 340 5.45 16.05 -7.49
N LYS A 341 4.22 15.89 -7.97
CA LYS A 341 3.42 17.00 -8.54
C LYS A 341 2.98 18.03 -7.50
N SER A 342 2.72 17.61 -6.25
CA SER A 342 2.42 18.58 -5.18
C SER A 342 3.64 19.42 -4.81
N LEU A 343 4.83 18.82 -4.89
CA LEU A 343 6.10 19.49 -4.59
C LEU A 343 6.64 20.30 -5.79
N SER A 344 6.11 20.07 -7.00
CA SER A 344 6.48 20.85 -8.18
C SER A 344 5.78 22.20 -8.17
N VAL A 345 6.58 23.27 -8.26
CA VAL A 345 6.07 24.64 -8.47
C VAL A 345 5.87 24.86 -9.97
N SER A 346 4.66 25.21 -10.38
CA SER A 346 4.39 25.60 -11.77
C SER A 346 5.19 26.84 -12.17
N GLN A 347 5.69 26.85 -13.41
CA GLN A 347 6.56 27.90 -13.93
C GLN A 347 5.92 29.30 -13.89
N GLU A 348 4.59 29.40 -14.02
CA GLU A 348 3.83 30.66 -13.88
C GLU A 348 4.01 31.33 -12.50
N THR A 349 4.20 30.57 -11.43
CA THR A 349 4.44 31.12 -10.08
C THR A 349 5.89 31.57 -9.88
N VAL A 350 6.83 31.05 -10.68
CA VAL A 350 8.25 31.43 -10.63
C VAL A 350 8.48 32.77 -11.32
N ASP A 351 7.80 33.02 -12.43
CA ASP A 351 7.91 34.29 -13.15
C ASP A 351 7.26 35.44 -12.36
N GLN A 352 6.10 35.22 -11.73
CA GLN A 352 5.49 36.21 -10.82
C GLN A 352 6.33 36.53 -9.57
N LYS A 353 7.22 35.63 -9.13
CA LYS A 353 8.13 35.87 -7.99
C LYS A 353 9.46 36.52 -8.38
N LYS A 354 9.77 36.58 -9.67
CA LYS A 354 10.95 37.29 -10.20
C LYS A 354 10.62 38.73 -10.57
N ASP A 355 9.36 39.00 -10.89
CA ASP A 355 8.87 40.32 -11.32
C ASP A 355 8.26 41.17 -10.20
N GLY A 356 8.31 40.71 -8.94
CA GLY A 356 7.93 41.47 -7.74
C GLY A 356 9.01 41.40 -6.68
#